data_AF-A0A974ZKX7-F1
#
_entry.id   AF-A0A974ZKX7-F1
#
_cell.length_a   1.000
_cell.length_b   1.000
_cell.length_c   1.000
_cell.angle_alpha   90.00
_cell.angle_beta   90.00
_cell.angle_gamma   90.00
#
_symmetry.space_group_name_H-M   'P 1'
#
loop_
_entity.id
_entity.type
_entity.pdbx_description
1 polymer ?
#
loop_
_entity_poly.entity_id
_entity_poly.type
_entity_poly.pdbx_seq_one_letter_code
_entity_poly.pdbx_strand_id
1 'polypeptide(L)' 'MNIFDSLRLGAAEVPVAKCSRKGCQLSAQWQVVWNNPKIHEPSRRKVWLACQEHRRYLEDFLASRGFHRATEPFESELSS' A
#
# COMPACT_ATOMS: atom_id res chain seq x y z
N MET A 1 -43.75 9.71 -5.00
CA MET A 1 -42.72 9.39 -6.00
C MET A 1 -42.35 10.67 -6.74
N ASN A 2 -41.12 11.18 -6.54
CA ASN A 2 -40.52 12.15 -7.44
C ASN A 2 -39.07 11.74 -7.74
N ILE A 3 -38.87 11.44 -9.03
CA ILE A 3 -37.72 11.20 -9.91
C ILE A 3 -36.28 11.64 -9.53
N PHE A 4 -36.04 12.40 -8.46
CA PHE A 4 -34.70 12.94 -8.15
C PHE A 4 -33.77 11.99 -7.39
N ASP A 5 -34.26 10.82 -6.99
CA ASP A 5 -33.50 9.81 -6.24
C ASP A 5 -32.93 8.67 -7.10
N SER A 6 -33.24 8.62 -8.41
CA SER A 6 -33.13 7.36 -9.17
C SER A 6 -31.85 7.13 -9.98
N LEU A 7 -30.81 7.98 -9.95
CA LEU A 7 -29.56 7.69 -10.69
C LEU A 7 -28.28 8.08 -9.95
N ARG A 8 -28.15 7.66 -8.69
CA ARG A 8 -26.83 7.45 -8.09
C ARG A 8 -26.65 5.99 -7.67
N LEU A 9 -26.92 5.08 -8.59
CA LEU A 9 -26.17 3.81 -8.66
C LEU A 9 -24.76 4.12 -9.19
N GLY A 10 -24.04 5.01 -8.49
CA GLY A 10 -22.59 5.06 -8.61
C GLY A 10 -22.12 3.81 -7.89
N ALA A 11 -21.72 2.78 -8.63
CA ALA A 11 -20.93 1.71 -8.05
C ALA A 11 -19.82 2.38 -7.25
N ALA A 12 -19.85 2.23 -5.93
CA ALA A 12 -18.80 2.76 -5.08
C ALA A 12 -17.51 2.08 -5.54
N GLU A 13 -16.66 2.81 -6.26
CA GLU A 13 -15.34 2.30 -6.63
C GLU A 13 -14.63 1.99 -5.33
N VAL A 14 -14.43 0.70 -5.05
CA VAL A 14 -13.63 0.29 -3.90
C VAL A 14 -12.22 0.80 -4.15
N PRO A 15 -11.69 1.71 -3.31
CA PRO A 15 -10.37 2.25 -3.54
C PRO A 15 -9.34 1.13 -3.40
N VAL A 16 -8.81 0.68 -4.54
CA VAL A 16 -7.75 -0.33 -4.57
C VAL A 16 -6.51 0.25 -3.92
N ALA A 17 -5.92 -0.49 -2.98
CA ALA A 17 -4.73 -0.04 -2.29
C ALA A 17 -3.58 0.13 -3.30
N LYS A 18 -2.99 1.33 -3.34
CA LYS A 18 -2.01 1.72 -4.37
C LYS A 18 -0.58 1.57 -3.88
N CYS A 19 0.34 1.37 -4.83
CA CYS A 19 1.77 1.39 -4.55
C CYS A 19 2.21 2.75 -3.96
N SER A 20 3.09 2.70 -2.95
CA SER A 20 3.68 3.86 -2.27
C SER A 20 4.76 4.59 -3.09
N ARG A 21 5.18 4.04 -4.24
CA ARG A 21 6.10 4.75 -5.14
C ARG A 21 5.40 6.00 -5.67
N LYS A 22 6.03 7.17 -5.48
CA LYS A 22 5.51 8.45 -5.99
C LYS A 22 5.20 8.32 -7.49
N GLY A 23 3.97 8.68 -7.87
CA GLY A 23 3.50 8.65 -9.26
C GLY A 23 3.00 7.28 -9.74
N CYS A 24 3.18 6.20 -8.97
CA CYS A 24 2.64 4.90 -9.34
C CYS A 24 1.14 4.83 -8.99
N GLN A 25 0.33 4.28 -9.91
CA GLN A 25 -1.10 4.03 -9.71
C GLN A 25 -1.46 2.54 -9.70
N LEU A 26 -0.47 1.65 -9.85
CA LEU A 26 -0.67 0.21 -9.87
C LEU A 26 -1.10 -0.31 -8.49
N SER A 27 -1.94 -1.34 -8.51
CA SER A 27 -2.40 -2.05 -7.32
C SER A 27 -1.24 -2.67 -6.56
N ALA A 28 -1.28 -2.52 -5.24
CA ALA A 28 -0.33 -3.15 -4.34
C ALA A 28 -0.53 -4.66 -4.29
N GLN A 29 0.57 -5.40 -4.29
CA GLN A 29 0.63 -6.86 -4.12
C GLN A 29 1.59 -7.26 -2.99
N TRP A 30 2.31 -6.30 -2.41
CA TRP A 30 3.31 -6.52 -1.39
C TRP A 30 3.26 -5.45 -0.30
N GLN A 31 3.56 -5.86 0.92
CA GLN A 31 3.84 -5.03 2.08
C GLN A 31 5.35 -5.03 2.31
N VAL A 32 5.98 -3.87 2.24
CA VAL A 32 7.40 -3.69 2.58
C VAL A 32 7.47 -3.09 3.98
N VAL A 33 7.81 -3.92 4.95
CA VAL A 33 7.88 -3.57 6.36
C VAL A 33 9.24 -2.95 6.67
N TRP A 34 9.23 -1.81 7.36
CA TRP A 34 10.43 -1.06 7.68
C TRP A 34 10.40 -0.39 9.06
N ASN A 35 11.59 -0.06 9.56
CA ASN A 35 11.80 0.70 10.79
C ASN A 35 13.05 1.58 10.65
N ASN A 36 12.93 2.87 10.99
CA ASN A 36 14.07 3.77 11.12
C ASN A 36 14.46 3.89 12.60
N PRO A 37 15.53 3.20 13.06
CA PRO A 37 15.90 3.16 14.48
C PRO A 37 16.37 4.51 15.02
N LYS A 38 16.65 5.50 14.15
CA LYS A 38 17.03 6.86 14.58
C LYS A 38 15.87 7.64 15.19
N ILE A 39 14.62 7.26 14.87
CA ILE A 39 13.41 8.01 15.27
C ILE A 39 12.26 7.13 15.78
N HIS A 40 12.39 5.82 15.69
CA HIS A 40 11.36 4.87 16.08
C HIS A 40 11.96 3.80 16.98
N GLU A 41 11.21 3.41 18.01
CA GLU A 41 11.56 2.27 18.85
C GLU A 41 11.70 0.98 18.02
N PRO A 42 12.52 0.01 18.48
CA PRO A 42 12.70 -1.26 17.79
C PRO A 42 11.43 -2.11 17.66
N SER A 43 10.36 -1.82 18.40
CA SER A 43 9.05 -2.47 18.27
C SER A 43 8.19 -1.87 17.15
N ARG A 44 8.35 -0.56 16.87
CA ARG A 44 7.50 0.16 15.91
C ARG A 44 7.86 -0.23 14.48
N ARG A 45 6.86 -0.66 13.70
CA ARG A 45 7.01 -0.98 12.27
C ARG A 45 6.11 -0.07 11.45
N LYS A 46 6.59 0.29 10.26
CA LYS A 46 5.80 0.97 9.25
C LYS A 46 5.73 0.08 8.01
N VAL A 47 4.70 0.28 7.20
CA VAL A 47 4.47 -0.48 5.98
C VAL A 47 4.42 0.49 4.80
N TRP A 48 5.11 0.14 3.72
CA TRP A 48 4.88 0.71 2.39
C TRP A 48 4.28 -0.36 1.51
N LEU A 49 3.30 0.01 0.70
CA LEU A 49 2.69 -0.89 -0.26
C LEU A 49 3.46 -0.86 -1.58
N ALA A 50 3.65 -2.01 -2.22
CA ALA A 50 4.36 -2.12 -3.48
C ALA A 50 3.59 -2.94 -4.51
N CYS A 51 3.55 -2.47 -5.75
CA CYS A 51 3.19 -3.30 -6.89
C CYS A 51 4.38 -4.20 -7.28
N GLN A 52 4.13 -5.16 -8.16
CA GLN A 52 5.16 -6.09 -8.65
C GLN A 52 6.39 -5.37 -9.23
N GLU A 53 6.19 -4.28 -9.96
CA GLU A 53 7.26 -3.51 -10.61
C GLU A 53 8.16 -2.77 -9.61
N HIS A 54 7.58 -2.26 -8.53
CA HIS A 54 8.28 -1.36 -7.60
C HIS A 54 8.71 -2.01 -6.29
N ARG A 55 8.39 -3.28 -6.06
CA ARG A 55 8.79 -4.01 -4.84
C ARG A 55 10.30 -3.92 -4.59
N ARG A 56 11.11 -4.38 -5.54
CA ARG A 56 12.58 -4.38 -5.43
C ARG A 56 13.15 -2.98 -5.21
N TYR A 57 12.64 -1.99 -5.94
CA TYR A 57 13.08 -0.60 -5.78
C TYR A 57 12.90 -0.09 -4.35
N LEU A 58 11.76 -0.36 -3.72
CA LEU A 58 11.47 0.09 -2.35
C LEU A 58 12.30 -0.71 -1.32
N GLU A 59 12.47 -2.01 -1.54
CA GLU A 59 13.35 -2.87 -0.73
C GLU A 59 14.78 -2.34 -0.75
N ASP A 60 15.37 -2.12 -1.92
CA ASP A 60 16.75 -1.65 -2.08
C ASP A 60 16.97 -0.26 -1.46
N PHE A 61 15.98 0.63 -1.61
CA PHE A 61 16.00 1.94 -0.97
C PHE A 61 16.06 1.84 0.56
N LEU A 62 15.31 0.91 1.16
CA LEU A 62 15.27 0.71 2.60
C LEU A 62 16.49 -0.09 3.10
N ALA A 63 16.93 -1.08 2.34
CA ALA A 63 18.07 -1.95 2.65
C ALA A 63 19.38 -1.16 2.68
N SER A 64 19.61 -0.27 1.69
CA SER A 64 20.77 0.63 1.66
C SER A 64 20.88 1.56 2.88
N ARG A 65 19.80 1.71 3.65
CA ARG A 65 19.73 2.51 4.88
C ARG A 65 19.61 1.66 6.16
N GLY A 66 19.57 0.33 6.04
CA GLY A 66 19.36 -0.58 7.17
C GLY A 66 17.95 -0.54 7.76
N PHE A 67 16.97 -0.02 7.03
CA PHE A 67 15.60 0.17 7.50
C PHE A 67 14.66 -0.97 7.14
N HIS A 68 15.01 -1.79 6.13
CA HIS A 68 14.20 -2.92 5.70
C HIS A 68 14.10 -3.98 6.81
N ARG A 69 12.91 -4.57 6.96
CA ARG A 69 12.63 -5.59 7.99
C ARG A 69 12.04 -6.86 7.39
N ALA A 70 11.05 -6.71 6.51
CA ALA A 70 10.44 -7.83 5.82
C ALA A 70 9.74 -7.34 4.55
N THR A 71 9.47 -8.26 3.63
CA THR A 71 8.50 -8.07 2.57
C THR A 71 7.55 -9.24 2.55
N GLU A 72 6.26 -8.95 2.59
CA GLU A 72 5.19 -9.93 2.69
C GLU A 72 4.18 -9.72 1.55
N PRO A 73 3.48 -10.76 1.08
CA PRO A 73 2.35 -10.57 0.18
C PRO A 73 1.31 -9.62 0.79
N PHE A 74 0.73 -8.77 -0.06
CA PHE A 74 -0.41 -7.93 0.30
C PHE A 74 -1.63 -8.41 -0.48
N GLU A 75 -2.60 -8.94 0.24
CA GLU A 75 -3.92 -9.19 -0.29
C GLU A 75 -4.77 -7.98 0.10
N SER A 76 -5.14 -7.16 -0.89
CA SER A 76 -6.18 -6.15 -0.65
C SER A 76 -7.44 -6.93 -0.30
N GLU A 77 -7.99 -6.73 0.89
CA GLU A 77 -9.30 -7.26 1.30
C GLU A 77 -10.39 -6.67 0.38
N LEU A 78 -10.48 -7.22 -0.83
CA LEU A 78 -11.61 -7.09 -1.72
C LEU A 78 -12.53 -8.25 -1.36
N SER A 79 -13.61 -7.92 -0.62
CA SER A 79 -14.74 -8.78 -0.25
C SER A 79 -14.69 -9.37 1.16
N SER A 80 -15.52 -8.80 2.03
CA SER A 80 -16.65 -9.56 2.56
C SER A 80 -17.90 -8.70 2.44
#